data_AF-A0AAU1K9T3-F1
#
_entry.id   AF-A0AAU1K9T3-F1
#
_cell.length_a   1.000
_cell.length_b   1.000
_cell.length_c   1.000
_cell.angle_alpha   90.00
_cell.angle_beta   90.00
_cell.angle_gamma   90.00
#
_symmetry.space_group_name_H-M   'P 1'
#
loop_
_entity.id
_entity.type
_entity.pdbx_description
1 polymer ?
#
loop_
_entity_poly.entity_id
_entity_poly.type
_entity_poly.pdbx_seq_one_letter_code
_entity_poly.pdbx_strand_id
1 'polypeptide(L)'
;MAAEIWDSDAAMLTFCGHGSELAWSTPIHQDMYVDYVAGPGHAPFYDDGTPMSAQDESELNAQRDRKVESAREWVARTFPVGEAAGERAVDWATATGLSPQSVERVAAALGGDNVFVEETVWEIAAALGMCVVRE
;
A
#
# COMPACT_ATOMS: atom_id res chain seq x y z
N MET A 1 -15.02 -0.69 -6.17
CA MET A 1 -13.60 -0.73 -5.75
C MET A 1 -12.90 -1.78 -6.60
N ALA A 2 -11.66 -1.51 -7.00
CA ALA A 2 -10.78 -2.47 -7.67
C ALA A 2 -9.46 -2.55 -6.90
N ALA A 3 -8.84 -3.73 -6.87
CA ALA A 3 -7.50 -3.93 -6.33
C ALA A 3 -6.56 -4.31 -7.47
N GLU A 4 -5.42 -3.65 -7.53
CA GLU A 4 -4.32 -4.01 -8.43
C GLU A 4 -3.17 -4.55 -7.58
N ILE A 5 -2.83 -5.82 -7.76
CA ILE A 5 -1.82 -6.54 -6.99
C ILE A 5 -0.59 -6.70 -7.89
N TRP A 6 0.57 -6.23 -7.45
CA TRP A 6 1.81 -6.27 -8.24
C TRP A 6 2.79 -7.34 -7.77
N ASP A 7 2.88 -7.55 -6.46
CA ASP A 7 3.66 -8.60 -5.83
C ASP A 7 2.91 -9.12 -4.59
N SER A 8 3.44 -10.12 -3.88
CA SER A 8 2.79 -10.70 -2.68
C SER A 8 2.46 -9.65 -1.61
N ASP A 9 3.24 -8.56 -1.58
CA ASP A 9 3.24 -7.60 -0.48
C ASP A 9 2.85 -6.18 -0.89
N ALA A 10 2.64 -5.91 -2.18
CA ALA A 10 2.36 -4.57 -2.71
C ALA A 10 1.10 -4.56 -3.59
N ALA A 11 0.12 -3.76 -3.17
CA ALA A 11 -1.11 -3.55 -3.93
C ALA A 11 -1.61 -2.10 -3.84
N MET A 12 -2.39 -1.71 -4.85
CA MET A 12 -3.10 -0.44 -4.92
C MET A 12 -4.60 -0.70 -4.89
N LEU A 13 -5.32 -0.02 -4.01
CA LEU A 13 -6.78 0.02 -4.06
C LEU A 13 -7.24 1.26 -4.80
N THR A 14 -8.16 1.05 -5.74
CA THR A 14 -8.83 2.12 -6.47
C THR A 14 -10.31 2.15 -6.12
N PHE A 15 -10.73 3.27 -5.56
CA PHE A 15 -12.12 3.57 -5.25
C PHE A 15 -12.74 4.26 -6.47
N CYS A 16 -13.70 3.57 -7.09
CA CYS A 16 -14.38 4.10 -8.27
C CYS A 16 -15.22 5.33 -7.88
N GLY A 17 -15.20 6.37 -8.70
CA GLY A 17 -16.00 7.57 -8.46
C GLY A 17 -17.48 7.26 -8.28
N HIS A 18 -18.16 8.00 -7.40
CA HIS A 18 -19.60 7.91 -7.17
C HIS A 18 -20.24 9.29 -7.27
N GLY A 19 -21.33 9.41 -8.04
CA GLY A 19 -21.95 10.70 -8.33
C GLY A 19 -20.97 11.66 -9.03
N SER A 20 -20.65 12.78 -8.38
CA SER A 20 -19.68 13.78 -8.88
C SER A 20 -18.24 13.55 -8.41
N GLU A 21 -18.00 12.59 -7.52
CA GLU A 21 -16.66 12.33 -7.02
C GLU A 21 -15.80 11.59 -8.05
N LEU A 22 -14.56 12.06 -8.22
CA LEU A 22 -13.57 11.39 -9.05
C LEU A 22 -13.04 10.14 -8.36
N ALA A 23 -12.68 9.15 -9.18
CA ALA A 23 -11.96 7.98 -8.68
C ALA A 23 -10.64 8.40 -8.03
N TRP A 24 -10.22 7.64 -7.02
CA TRP A 24 -8.97 7.87 -6.31
C TRP A 24 -8.39 6.54 -5.85
N SER A 25 -7.12 6.55 -5.49
CA SER A 25 -6.40 5.34 -5.10
C SER A 25 -5.57 5.55 -3.84
N THR A 26 -5.30 4.46 -3.12
CA THR A 26 -4.38 4.42 -1.97
C THR A 26 -3.64 3.08 -1.97
N PRO A 27 -2.33 3.08 -1.62
CA PRO A 27 -1.63 1.83 -1.42
C PRO A 27 -2.21 1.06 -0.22
N ILE A 28 -2.19 -0.27 -0.32
CA ILE A 28 -2.27 -1.18 0.84
C ILE A 28 -0.84 -1.40 1.34
N HIS A 29 -0.64 -1.50 2.66
CA HIS A 29 0.69 -1.68 3.26
C HIS A 29 1.67 -0.60 2.76
N GLN A 30 1.45 0.66 3.15
CA GLN A 30 2.18 1.81 2.60
C GLN A 30 3.71 1.61 2.60
N ASP A 31 4.28 1.03 3.66
CA ASP A 31 5.72 0.78 3.73
C ASP A 31 6.19 -0.23 2.68
N MET A 32 5.47 -1.33 2.48
CA MET A 32 5.78 -2.33 1.44
C MET A 32 5.65 -1.73 0.04
N TYR A 33 4.63 -0.89 -0.17
CA TYR A 33 4.47 -0.16 -1.42
C TYR A 33 5.62 0.83 -1.67
N VAL A 34 6.07 1.54 -0.64
CA VAL A 34 7.24 2.43 -0.71
C VAL A 34 8.49 1.64 -1.10
N ASP A 35 8.68 0.46 -0.52
CA ASP A 35 9.82 -0.40 -0.85
C ASP A 35 9.76 -0.95 -2.28
N TYR A 36 8.57 -1.31 -2.75
CA TYR A 36 8.34 -1.68 -4.14
C TYR A 36 8.73 -0.53 -5.09
N VAL A 37 8.26 0.70 -4.82
CA VAL A 37 8.57 1.89 -5.64
C VAL A 37 10.05 2.25 -5.61
N ALA A 38 10.69 2.16 -4.44
CA ALA A 38 12.10 2.47 -4.30
C ALA A 38 13.01 1.38 -4.92
N GLY A 39 12.43 0.21 -5.23
CA GLY A 39 13.06 -0.92 -5.89
C GLY A 39 13.74 -1.88 -4.91
N PRO A 40 14.15 -3.06 -5.40
CA PRO A 40 14.83 -4.03 -4.57
C PRO A 40 16.13 -3.44 -4.00
N GLY A 41 16.54 -3.95 -2.83
CA GLY A 41 17.89 -3.73 -2.33
C GLY A 41 18.95 -4.34 -3.25
N HIS A 42 20.21 -4.25 -2.84
CA HIS A 42 21.30 -4.93 -3.52
C HIS A 42 21.59 -6.26 -2.83
N ALA A 43 22.06 -7.24 -3.60
CA ALA A 43 22.65 -8.45 -3.02
C ALA A 43 23.98 -8.08 -2.36
N PRO A 44 24.39 -8.73 -1.26
CA PRO A 44 25.67 -8.45 -0.59
C PRO A 44 26.88 -9.05 -1.35
N PHE A 45 26.73 -9.27 -2.66
CA PHE A 45 27.72 -9.86 -3.56
C PHE A 45 27.70 -9.13 -4.90
N TYR A 46 28.85 -9.07 -5.55
CA TYR A 46 28.98 -8.66 -6.94
C TYR A 46 28.44 -9.73 -7.90
N ASP A 47 28.30 -9.38 -9.18
CA ASP A 47 27.77 -10.26 -10.23
C ASP A 47 28.59 -11.56 -10.41
N ASP A 48 29.87 -11.55 -10.03
CA ASP A 48 30.75 -12.73 -10.05
C ASP A 48 30.64 -13.62 -8.79
N GLY A 49 29.76 -13.25 -7.85
CA GLY A 49 29.54 -13.92 -6.58
C GLY A 49 30.52 -13.54 -5.46
N THR A 50 31.47 -12.63 -5.72
CA THR A 50 32.40 -12.15 -4.69
C THR A 50 31.63 -11.31 -3.66
N PRO A 51 31.82 -11.54 -2.35
CA PRO A 51 31.22 -10.69 -1.31
C PRO A 51 31.65 -9.24 -1.46
N MET A 52 30.70 -8.32 -1.24
CA MET A 52 31.01 -6.90 -1.22
C MET A 52 31.89 -6.55 -0.01
N SER A 53 32.69 -5.48 -0.15
CA SER A 53 33.33 -4.89 1.02
C SER A 53 32.30 -4.14 1.86
N ALA A 54 32.56 -3.99 3.16
CA ALA A 54 31.69 -3.23 4.04
C ALA A 54 31.53 -1.76 3.61
N GLN A 55 32.53 -1.19 2.93
CA GLN A 55 32.44 0.17 2.40
C GLN A 55 31.45 0.23 1.23
N ASP A 56 31.57 -0.67 0.25
CA ASP A 56 30.70 -0.68 -0.92
C ASP A 56 29.24 -0.95 -0.54
N GLU A 57 29.03 -1.89 0.39
CA GLU A 57 27.70 -2.20 0.95
C GLU A 57 27.09 -0.98 1.66
N SER A 58 27.88 -0.26 2.46
CA SER A 58 27.44 0.97 3.14
C SER A 58 27.05 2.08 2.15
N GLU A 59 27.83 2.26 1.09
CA GLU A 59 27.54 3.25 0.05
C GLU A 59 26.25 2.93 -0.72
N LEU A 60 26.03 1.65 -1.04
CA LEU A 60 24.80 1.18 -1.68
C LEU A 60 23.58 1.25 -0.76
N ASN A 61 23.74 0.95 0.53
CA ASN A 61 22.69 1.15 1.54
C ASN A 61 22.30 2.62 1.64
N ALA A 62 23.27 3.55 1.71
CA ALA A 62 22.98 4.98 1.73
C ALA A 62 22.28 5.47 0.44
N GLN A 63 22.56 4.85 -0.71
CA GLN A 63 21.81 5.12 -1.93
C GLN A 63 20.38 4.59 -1.86
N ARG A 64 20.17 3.39 -1.30
CA ARG A 64 18.83 2.80 -1.11
C ARG A 64 18.00 3.66 -0.16
N ASP A 65 18.57 4.14 0.95
CA ASP A 65 17.87 5.00 1.92
C ASP A 65 17.36 6.29 1.25
N ARG A 66 18.19 6.92 0.40
CA ARG A 66 17.76 8.09 -0.38
C ARG A 66 16.60 7.78 -1.32
N LYS A 67 16.57 6.59 -1.92
CA LYS A 67 15.44 6.14 -2.76
C LYS A 67 14.19 5.87 -1.92
N VAL A 68 14.32 5.23 -0.74
CA VAL A 68 13.20 5.04 0.20
C VAL A 68 12.58 6.40 0.51
N GLU A 69 13.39 7.36 0.93
CA GLU A 69 12.88 8.66 1.36
C GLU A 69 12.18 9.40 0.21
N SER A 70 12.79 9.40 -0.98
CA SER A 70 12.18 9.98 -2.18
C SER A 70 10.84 9.31 -2.52
N ALA A 71 10.74 7.98 -2.36
CA ALA A 71 9.50 7.24 -2.57
C ALA A 71 8.45 7.57 -1.49
N ARG A 72 8.84 7.68 -0.20
CA ARG A 72 7.96 8.10 0.90
C ARG A 72 7.36 9.48 0.62
N GLU A 73 8.18 10.46 0.26
CA GLU A 73 7.74 11.81 -0.09
C GLU A 73 6.78 11.80 -1.29
N TRP A 74 7.09 11.02 -2.32
CA TRP A 74 6.23 10.90 -3.50
C TRP A 74 4.88 10.25 -3.15
N VAL A 75 4.86 9.16 -2.39
CA VAL A 75 3.64 8.47 -1.95
C VAL A 75 2.77 9.42 -1.13
N ALA A 76 3.35 10.08 -0.12
CA ALA A 76 2.63 11.00 0.76
C ALA A 76 2.02 12.20 0.02
N ARG A 77 2.63 12.65 -1.09
CA ARG A 77 2.10 13.72 -1.93
C ARG A 77 1.04 13.26 -2.93
N THR A 78 1.09 11.99 -3.33
CA THR A 78 0.28 11.47 -4.45
C THR A 78 -1.02 10.83 -3.97
N PHE A 79 -0.98 10.12 -2.84
CA PHE A 79 -2.09 9.34 -2.33
C PHE A 79 -2.50 9.81 -0.93
N PRO A 80 -3.80 9.80 -0.60
CA PRO A 80 -4.19 9.76 0.80
C PRO A 80 -3.65 8.45 1.41
N VAL A 81 -3.16 8.52 2.64
CA VAL A 81 -2.63 7.36 3.38
C VAL A 81 -3.06 7.43 4.84
N GLY A 82 -2.94 6.30 5.56
CA GLY A 82 -3.26 6.21 6.98
C GLY A 82 -4.71 6.62 7.28
N GLU A 83 -4.90 7.44 8.31
CA GLU A 83 -6.22 7.91 8.74
C GLU A 83 -6.97 8.66 7.64
N ALA A 84 -6.29 9.51 6.87
CA ALA A 84 -6.91 10.26 5.77
C ALA A 84 -7.44 9.35 4.65
N ALA A 85 -6.77 8.21 4.40
CA ALA A 85 -7.31 7.19 3.48
C ALA A 85 -8.52 6.47 4.08
N GLY A 86 -8.49 6.19 5.39
CA GLY A 86 -9.61 5.60 6.11
C GLY A 86 -10.86 6.47 6.09
N GLU A 87 -10.73 7.77 6.40
CA GLU A 87 -11.82 8.75 6.35
C GLU A 87 -12.46 8.77 4.97
N ARG A 88 -11.63 8.94 3.93
CA ARG A 88 -12.11 9.02 2.55
C ARG A 88 -12.76 7.71 2.07
N ALA A 89 -12.26 6.56 2.52
CA ALA A 89 -12.84 5.26 2.19
C ALA A 89 -14.20 5.04 2.88
N VAL A 90 -14.34 5.47 4.14
CA VAL A 90 -15.61 5.43 4.89
C VAL A 90 -16.65 6.36 4.27
N ASP A 91 -16.25 7.58 3.90
CA ASP A 91 -17.14 8.53 3.21
C ASP A 91 -17.61 7.96 1.88
N TRP A 92 -16.69 7.39 1.09
CA TRP A 92 -17.02 6.72 -0.17
C TRP A 92 -17.97 5.54 0.02
N ALA A 93 -17.73 4.68 1.03
CA ALA A 93 -18.58 3.53 1.31
C ALA A 93 -19.99 3.97 1.74
N THR A 94 -20.07 4.99 2.59
CA THR A 94 -21.35 5.57 3.03
C THR A 94 -22.11 6.18 1.85
N ALA A 95 -21.43 6.96 1.01
CA ALA A 95 -22.02 7.58 -0.18
C ALA A 95 -22.54 6.55 -1.19
N THR A 96 -21.89 5.38 -1.27
CA THR A 96 -22.28 4.27 -2.14
C THR A 96 -23.35 3.36 -1.53
N GLY A 97 -23.85 3.67 -0.33
CA GLY A 97 -24.91 2.94 0.35
C GLY A 97 -24.45 1.71 1.12
N LEU A 98 -23.15 1.57 1.36
CA LEU A 98 -22.59 0.55 2.23
C LEU A 98 -22.65 0.99 3.71
N SER A 99 -22.40 0.05 4.62
CA SER A 99 -22.33 0.29 6.06
C SER A 99 -20.91 0.01 6.55
N PRO A 100 -19.96 0.94 6.34
CA PRO A 100 -18.58 0.74 6.77
C PRO A 100 -18.47 0.68 8.29
N GLN A 101 -17.39 0.06 8.76
CA GLN A 101 -16.93 0.13 10.15
C GLN A 101 -16.31 1.51 10.42
N SER A 102 -15.73 1.70 11.61
CA SER A 102 -15.12 2.98 11.97
C SER A 102 -13.90 3.32 11.10
N VAL A 103 -13.59 4.62 11.00
CA VAL A 103 -12.42 5.14 10.29
C VAL A 103 -11.14 4.46 10.76
N GLU A 104 -10.96 4.28 12.06
CA GLU A 104 -9.76 3.65 12.62
C GLU A 104 -9.63 2.20 12.15
N ARG A 105 -10.75 1.49 12.04
CA ARG A 105 -10.75 0.09 11.60
C ARG A 105 -10.48 -0.05 10.12
N VAL A 106 -11.02 0.85 9.29
CA VAL A 106 -10.73 0.90 7.85
C VAL A 106 -9.28 1.32 7.59
N ALA A 107 -8.77 2.34 8.30
CA ALA A 107 -7.37 2.76 8.21
C ALA A 107 -6.40 1.65 8.65
N ALA A 108 -6.73 0.93 9.73
CA ALA A 108 -5.95 -0.23 10.16
C ALA A 108 -5.93 -1.35 9.11
N ALA A 109 -7.08 -1.65 8.49
CA ALA A 109 -7.15 -2.64 7.42
C ALA A 109 -6.34 -2.23 6.18
N LEU A 110 -6.33 -0.93 5.82
CA LEU A 110 -5.47 -0.39 4.75
C LEU A 110 -3.98 -0.48 5.08
N GLY A 111 -3.63 -0.28 6.37
CA GLY A 111 -2.28 -0.49 6.86
C GLY A 111 -1.85 -1.95 6.73
N GLY A 112 -2.78 -2.85 7.05
CA GLY A 112 -2.72 -4.30 6.90
C GLY A 112 -1.60 -5.01 7.66
N ASP A 113 -1.86 -6.27 7.98
CA ASP A 113 -1.00 -7.11 8.81
C ASP A 113 -0.89 -8.56 8.29
N ASN A 114 -1.57 -8.85 7.17
CA ASN A 114 -1.54 -10.17 6.55
C ASN A 114 -0.26 -10.39 5.73
N VAL A 115 0.14 -11.66 5.62
CA VAL A 115 1.29 -12.06 4.79
C VAL A 115 0.97 -11.91 3.31
N PHE A 116 -0.28 -12.18 2.91
CA PHE A 116 -0.73 -12.07 1.53
C PHE A 116 -1.67 -10.89 1.38
N VAL A 117 -1.36 -9.98 0.46
CA VAL A 117 -2.14 -8.75 0.26
C VAL A 117 -3.59 -9.02 -0.17
N GLU A 118 -3.87 -10.16 -0.79
CA GLU A 118 -5.23 -10.63 -1.11
C GLU A 118 -6.09 -10.74 0.14
N GLU A 119 -5.55 -11.25 1.24
CA GLU A 119 -6.28 -11.36 2.51
C GLU A 119 -6.62 -9.98 3.05
N THR A 120 -5.67 -9.05 2.98
CA THR A 120 -5.89 -7.64 3.34
C THR A 120 -6.97 -6.98 2.47
N VAL A 121 -7.01 -7.25 1.16
CA VAL A 121 -8.08 -6.75 0.27
C VAL A 121 -9.46 -7.21 0.75
N TRP A 122 -9.59 -8.47 1.16
CA TRP A 122 -10.85 -9.00 1.67
C TRP A 122 -11.25 -8.39 3.01
N GLU A 123 -10.29 -8.18 3.91
CA GLU A 123 -10.55 -7.51 5.18
C GLU A 123 -11.00 -6.06 4.98
N ILE A 124 -10.39 -5.34 4.03
CA ILE A 124 -10.82 -4.00 3.66
C ILE A 124 -12.24 -4.02 3.09
N ALA A 125 -12.54 -4.94 2.17
CA ALA A 125 -13.89 -5.07 1.62
C ALA A 125 -14.94 -5.34 2.72
N ALA A 126 -14.62 -6.21 3.68
CA ALA A 126 -15.48 -6.49 4.83
C ALA A 126 -15.61 -5.26 5.77
N ALA A 127 -14.52 -4.53 6.01
CA ALA A 127 -14.53 -3.30 6.81
C ALA A 127 -15.36 -2.19 6.16
N LEU A 128 -15.44 -2.15 4.83
CA LEU A 128 -16.28 -1.22 4.08
C LEU A 128 -17.76 -1.65 4.00
N GLY A 129 -18.11 -2.81 4.56
CA GLY A 129 -19.48 -3.33 4.56
C GLY A 129 -19.89 -4.04 3.27
N MET A 130 -18.92 -4.50 2.46
CA MET A 130 -19.21 -5.32 1.28
C MET A 130 -19.47 -6.78 1.69
N CYS A 131 -20.48 -7.40 1.07
CA CYS A 131 -20.74 -8.82 1.27
C CYS A 131 -19.73 -9.62 0.44
N VAL A 132 -18.74 -10.22 1.10
CA VAL A 132 -17.71 -11.04 0.44
C VAL A 132 -18.18 -12.50 0.42
N VAL A 133 -18.52 -13.04 -0.75
CA VAL A 133 -18.76 -14.47 -0.93
C VAL A 133 -17.42 -15.12 -1.27
N ARG A 134 -16.92 -16.00 -0.40
CA ARG A 134 -15.74 -16.82 -0.67
C ARG A 134 -16.18 -18.08 -1.41
N GLU A 135 -15.69 -18.27 -2.64
CA GLU A 135 -15.82 -19.52 -3.39
C GLU A 135 -14.76 -20.55 -2.97
#